data_AF-A0A8J7G7Z5-F1
#
_entry.id   AF-A0A8J7G7Z5-F1
#
_cell.length_a   1.000
_cell.length_b   1.000
_cell.length_c   1.000
_cell.angle_alpha   90.00
_cell.angle_beta   90.00
_cell.angle_gamma   90.00
#
_symmetry.space_group_name_H-M   'P 1'
#
loop_
_entity.id
_entity.type
_entity.pdbx_description
1 polymer ?
#
loop_
_entity_poly.entity_id
_entity_poly.type
_entity_poly.pdbx_seq_one_letter_code
_entity_poly.pdbx_strand_id
1 'polypeptide(L)'
;MPTFDTPEPISVTIDLGYGDVRLTASDRADTTVEVRPSNPAKDADVRSAEQTQVEFTAGRLLVKGPKQRLGLFGKIGSVDVDIALPSGSHLHADAGLAAFRAEGRLGECRIKAGAGDLHLEDTATVDLNTSAGAITLRRVAGNAEVSTGTGRVRLQHVDGTATVKNSNGDTWVGTVTGDLRVKAANGDITVDSAHADVTATTANGVIRIGETVRGTVSLKTAFGELEVGVRAGTAALLDVHTQFGHVRNSLQAVDAPAPEQGETIEIHARTSFGDIIIHHS
;
A
#
# COMPACT_ATOMS: atom_id res chain seq x y z
N MET A 1 -10.25 -19.53 23.41
CA MET A 1 -10.37 -19.29 21.97
C MET A 1 -11.85 -19.36 21.59
N PRO A 2 -12.56 -18.23 21.46
CA PRO A 2 -13.92 -18.20 20.91
C PRO A 2 -13.95 -18.72 19.46
N THR A 3 -15.02 -19.45 19.14
CA THR A 3 -15.32 -19.95 17.78
C THR A 3 -16.75 -19.58 17.44
N PHE A 4 -16.97 -19.07 16.23
CA PHE A 4 -18.28 -18.65 15.73
C PHE A 4 -18.57 -19.35 14.40
N ASP A 5 -19.81 -19.79 14.20
CA ASP A 5 -20.27 -20.33 12.91
C ASP A 5 -20.49 -19.18 11.92
N THR A 6 -19.73 -19.18 10.82
CA THR A 6 -19.65 -18.09 9.84
C THR A 6 -19.51 -18.68 8.43
N PRO A 7 -20.57 -19.30 7.87
CA PRO A 7 -20.51 -19.90 6.54
C PRO A 7 -20.37 -18.85 5.42
N GLU A 8 -20.62 -17.59 5.73
CA GLU A 8 -20.47 -16.44 4.83
C GLU A 8 -19.39 -15.48 5.34
N PRO A 9 -18.75 -14.69 4.44
CA PRO A 9 -17.79 -13.66 4.83
C PRO A 9 -18.35 -12.68 5.86
N ILE A 10 -17.51 -12.29 6.82
CA ILE A 10 -17.90 -11.40 7.92
C ILE A 10 -17.25 -10.02 7.82
N SER A 11 -17.68 -9.10 8.68
CA SER A 11 -16.97 -7.83 8.90
C SER A 11 -16.22 -7.86 10.23
N VAL A 12 -14.91 -7.66 10.19
CA VAL A 12 -14.06 -7.61 11.38
C VAL A 12 -13.72 -6.16 11.70
N THR A 13 -13.97 -5.75 12.94
CA THR A 13 -13.55 -4.46 13.50
C THR A 13 -12.53 -4.68 14.61
N ILE A 14 -11.37 -4.04 14.51
CA ILE A 14 -10.28 -4.13 15.47
C ILE A 14 -9.95 -2.74 16.01
N ASP A 15 -9.99 -2.57 17.32
CA ASP A 15 -9.62 -1.33 18.03
C ASP A 15 -8.59 -1.71 19.11
N LEU A 16 -7.31 -1.46 18.85
CA LEU A 16 -6.20 -1.89 19.72
C LEU A 16 -5.21 -0.77 19.98
N GLY A 17 -4.78 -0.64 21.24
CA GLY A 17 -3.69 0.28 21.57
C GLY A 17 -2.34 -0.19 21.02
N TYR A 18 -1.97 -1.44 21.33
CA TYR A 18 -0.62 -1.98 21.09
C TYR A 18 -0.66 -3.49 20.84
N GLY A 19 0.13 -3.96 19.88
CA GLY A 19 0.43 -5.38 19.70
C GLY A 19 0.36 -5.86 18.25
N ASP A 20 0.22 -7.16 18.02
CA ASP A 20 0.29 -7.73 16.69
C ASP A 20 -1.03 -8.39 16.31
N VAL A 21 -1.47 -8.17 15.06
CA VAL A 21 -2.69 -8.75 14.54
C VAL A 21 -2.36 -9.64 13.35
N ARG A 22 -2.76 -10.90 13.42
CA ARG A 22 -2.68 -11.85 12.31
C ARG A 22 -4.08 -12.25 11.87
N LEU A 23 -4.34 -12.11 10.58
CA LEU A 23 -5.57 -12.59 9.94
C LEU A 23 -5.22 -13.70 8.96
N THR A 24 -5.93 -14.82 9.03
CA THR A 24 -5.81 -15.93 8.08
C THR A 24 -7.17 -16.19 7.44
N ALA A 25 -7.32 -15.76 6.20
CA ALA A 25 -8.51 -15.95 5.39
C ALA A 25 -8.41 -17.24 4.56
N SER A 26 -9.39 -18.12 4.68
CA SER A 26 -9.42 -19.41 3.97
C SER A 26 -10.86 -19.86 3.70
N ASP A 27 -11.06 -20.95 2.96
CA ASP A 27 -12.39 -21.50 2.62
C ASP A 27 -13.06 -22.22 3.81
N ARG A 28 -12.86 -21.69 5.03
CA ARG A 28 -13.49 -22.16 6.26
C ARG A 28 -14.87 -21.55 6.44
N ALA A 29 -15.73 -22.26 7.17
CA ALA A 29 -17.10 -21.83 7.48
C ALA A 29 -17.25 -21.36 8.93
N ASP A 30 -16.15 -21.09 9.61
CA ASP A 30 -16.13 -20.65 11.00
C ASP A 30 -15.10 -19.53 11.20
N THR A 31 -15.20 -18.83 12.32
CA THR A 31 -14.26 -17.79 12.73
C THR A 31 -13.73 -18.09 14.12
N THR A 32 -12.42 -18.20 14.24
CA THR A 32 -11.71 -18.40 15.50
C THR A 32 -10.95 -17.14 15.86
N VAL A 33 -11.00 -16.75 17.12
CA VAL A 33 -10.23 -15.63 17.66
C VAL A 33 -9.41 -16.12 18.84
N GLU A 34 -8.11 -15.86 18.81
CA GLU A 34 -7.21 -16.09 19.92
C GLU A 34 -6.56 -14.75 20.30
N VAL A 35 -6.68 -14.38 21.58
CA VAL A 35 -6.04 -13.20 22.14
C VAL A 35 -5.06 -13.66 23.21
N ARG A 36 -3.80 -13.25 23.07
CA ARG A 36 -2.71 -13.62 23.97
C ARG A 36 -1.94 -12.37 24.42
N PRO A 37 -1.32 -12.39 25.60
CA PRO A 37 -0.36 -11.35 25.94
C PRO A 37 0.88 -11.50 25.06
N SER A 38 1.38 -10.40 24.48
CA SER A 38 2.62 -10.45 23.69
C SER A 38 3.81 -10.94 24.53
N ASN A 39 3.83 -10.64 25.83
CA ASN A 39 4.74 -11.26 26.80
C ASN A 39 3.99 -11.77 28.04
N PRO A 40 3.88 -13.10 28.24
CA PRO A 40 3.16 -13.68 29.38
C PRO A 40 3.84 -13.42 30.74
N ALA A 41 5.12 -13.05 30.76
CA ALA A 41 5.82 -12.68 32.00
C ALA A 41 5.60 -11.22 32.41
N LYS A 42 4.85 -10.44 31.62
CA LYS A 42 4.59 -9.01 31.87
C LYS A 42 3.12 -8.82 32.26
N ASP A 43 2.86 -8.50 33.53
CA ASP A 43 1.51 -8.29 34.07
C ASP A 43 0.67 -7.26 33.30
N ALA A 44 1.30 -6.30 32.62
CA ALA A 44 0.58 -5.33 31.79
C ALA A 44 0.00 -5.97 30.52
N ASP A 45 0.74 -6.88 29.89
CA ASP A 45 0.33 -7.59 28.69
C ASP A 45 -0.73 -8.64 29.04
N VAL A 46 -0.53 -9.40 30.12
CA VAL A 46 -1.51 -10.37 30.65
C VAL A 46 -2.84 -9.68 30.92
N ARG A 47 -2.84 -8.59 31.70
CA ARG A 47 -4.06 -7.83 31.96
C ARG A 47 -4.69 -7.25 30.70
N SER A 48 -3.89 -6.84 29.72
CA SER A 48 -4.43 -6.30 28.46
C SER A 48 -5.12 -7.38 27.63
N ALA A 49 -4.56 -8.58 27.58
CA ALA A 49 -5.17 -9.73 26.92
C ALA A 49 -6.47 -10.15 27.61
N GLU A 50 -6.48 -10.25 28.94
CA GLU A 50 -7.68 -10.60 29.74
C GLU A 50 -8.81 -9.56 29.61
N GLN A 51 -8.46 -8.29 29.43
CA GLN A 51 -9.41 -7.19 29.28
C GLN A 51 -9.83 -6.93 27.82
N THR A 52 -9.25 -7.65 26.86
CA THR A 52 -9.62 -7.52 25.45
C THR A 52 -10.97 -8.18 25.22
N GLN A 53 -11.91 -7.42 24.70
CA GLN A 53 -13.27 -7.86 24.42
C GLN A 53 -13.33 -8.46 23.01
N VAL A 54 -13.93 -9.63 22.91
CA VAL A 54 -14.23 -10.29 21.63
C VAL A 54 -15.73 -10.55 21.57
N GLU A 55 -16.41 -9.86 20.68
CA GLU A 55 -17.86 -9.95 20.51
C GLU A 55 -18.19 -10.30 19.07
N PHE A 56 -19.13 -11.20 18.86
CA PHE A 56 -19.65 -11.53 17.55
C PHE A 56 -21.16 -11.38 17.52
N THR A 57 -21.69 -10.57 16.61
CA THR A 57 -23.13 -10.36 16.46
C THR A 57 -23.46 -10.02 15.01
N ALA A 58 -24.45 -10.71 14.45
CA ALA A 58 -24.99 -10.44 13.11
C ALA A 58 -23.91 -10.31 12.01
N GLY A 59 -22.96 -11.26 11.95
CA GLY A 59 -21.90 -11.27 10.93
C GLY A 59 -20.79 -10.25 11.18
N ARG A 60 -20.73 -9.63 12.37
CA ARG A 60 -19.72 -8.65 12.74
C ARG A 60 -18.92 -9.14 13.93
N LEU A 61 -17.60 -9.24 13.76
CA LEU A 61 -16.65 -9.52 14.82
C LEU A 61 -16.04 -8.20 15.30
N LEU A 62 -16.12 -7.93 16.60
CA LEU A 62 -15.45 -6.83 17.27
C LEU A 62 -14.34 -7.39 18.17
N VAL A 63 -13.11 -6.95 17.95
CA VAL A 63 -11.98 -7.16 18.85
C VAL A 63 -11.54 -5.81 19.40
N LYS A 64 -11.71 -5.60 20.70
CA LYS A 64 -11.47 -4.30 21.33
C LYS A 64 -10.57 -4.42 22.55
N GLY A 65 -9.40 -3.82 22.46
CA GLY A 65 -8.45 -3.73 23.56
C GLY A 65 -8.91 -2.73 24.63
N PRO A 66 -8.34 -2.81 25.85
CA PRO A 66 -8.68 -1.88 26.91
C PRO A 66 -8.21 -0.46 26.56
N LYS A 67 -9.07 0.54 26.82
CA LYS A 67 -8.67 1.95 26.74
C LYS A 67 -7.60 2.25 27.78
N GLN A 68 -6.35 2.40 27.35
CA GLN A 68 -5.27 2.73 28.26
C GLN A 68 -5.33 4.21 28.64
N ARG A 69 -5.56 4.50 29.92
CA ARG A 69 -5.50 5.87 30.44
C ARG A 69 -4.03 6.31 30.52
N LEU A 70 -3.66 7.34 29.75
CA LEU A 70 -2.40 8.08 29.88
C LEU A 70 -2.37 8.87 31.21
N GLY A 71 -2.26 8.17 32.34
CA GLY A 71 -1.90 8.74 33.63
C GLY A 71 -0.45 8.38 33.98
N LEU A 72 0.17 9.11 34.92
CA LEU A 72 1.60 9.01 35.29
C LEU A 72 2.13 7.60 35.68
N PHE A 73 1.27 6.60 35.86
CA PHE A 73 1.65 5.24 36.29
C PHE A 73 0.97 4.11 35.50
N GLY A 74 0.27 4.41 34.39
CA GLY A 74 -0.40 3.39 33.57
C GLY A 74 0.61 2.59 32.75
N LYS A 75 0.87 1.33 33.11
CA LYS A 75 1.71 0.44 32.29
C LYS A 75 0.98 0.08 31.00
N ILE A 76 1.64 0.33 29.87
CA ILE A 76 1.16 -0.05 28.54
C ILE A 76 1.35 -1.56 28.35
N GLY A 77 0.25 -2.26 28.11
CA GLY A 77 0.26 -3.66 27.72
C GLY A 77 0.08 -3.85 26.23
N SER A 78 0.63 -4.95 25.71
CA SER A 78 0.58 -5.38 24.31
C SER A 78 -0.13 -6.72 24.20
N VAL A 79 -0.88 -6.91 23.11
CA VAL A 79 -1.63 -8.16 22.84
C VAL A 79 -1.38 -8.70 21.44
N ASP A 80 -1.28 -10.02 21.33
CA ASP A 80 -1.23 -10.72 20.05
C ASP A 80 -2.63 -11.26 19.76
N VAL A 81 -3.18 -10.92 18.60
CA VAL A 81 -4.51 -11.32 18.16
C VAL A 81 -4.38 -12.15 16.89
N ASP A 82 -4.71 -13.42 16.97
CA ASP A 82 -4.82 -14.31 15.83
C ASP A 82 -6.30 -14.51 15.48
N ILE A 83 -6.71 -14.12 14.27
CA ILE A 83 -8.06 -14.30 13.74
C ILE A 83 -7.95 -15.16 12.50
N ALA A 84 -8.70 -16.24 12.46
CA ALA A 84 -8.82 -17.03 11.25
C ALA A 84 -10.30 -17.15 10.87
N LEU A 85 -10.60 -16.80 9.62
CA LEU A 85 -11.93 -16.41 9.16
C LEU A 85 -12.19 -16.83 7.70
N PRO A 86 -13.44 -16.77 7.21
CA PRO A 86 -13.78 -17.08 5.82
C PRO A 86 -13.19 -16.07 4.82
N SER A 87 -12.69 -16.58 3.69
CA SER A 87 -12.20 -15.76 2.57
C SER A 87 -13.24 -14.74 2.10
N GLY A 88 -12.78 -13.54 1.76
CA GLY A 88 -13.63 -12.41 1.33
C GLY A 88 -14.14 -11.54 2.48
N SER A 89 -13.84 -11.87 3.73
CA SER A 89 -14.23 -11.05 4.88
C SER A 89 -13.57 -9.67 4.85
N HIS A 90 -14.26 -8.69 5.41
CA HIS A 90 -13.83 -7.30 5.46
C HIS A 90 -13.08 -6.99 6.75
N LEU A 91 -12.10 -6.08 6.67
CA LEU A 91 -11.32 -5.63 7.82
C LEU A 91 -11.43 -4.12 7.98
N HIS A 92 -11.85 -3.69 9.16
CA HIS A 92 -11.71 -2.33 9.64
C HIS A 92 -10.84 -2.33 10.90
N ALA A 93 -9.72 -1.62 10.89
CA ALA A 93 -8.83 -1.57 12.03
C ALA A 93 -8.41 -0.14 12.37
N ASP A 94 -8.41 0.17 13.66
CA ASP A 94 -7.80 1.35 14.26
C ASP A 94 -6.82 0.87 15.33
N ALA A 95 -5.55 1.23 15.17
CA ALA A 95 -4.53 0.83 16.12
C ALA A 95 -3.50 1.92 16.43
N GLY A 96 -3.04 1.94 17.67
CA GLY A 96 -1.95 2.83 18.11
C GLY A 96 -0.60 2.37 17.57
N LEU A 97 0.02 1.36 18.18
CA LEU A 97 1.25 0.73 17.70
C LEU A 97 0.99 -0.75 17.44
N ALA A 98 0.66 -1.11 16.20
CA ALA A 98 0.40 -2.50 15.85
C ALA A 98 0.84 -2.88 14.45
N ALA A 99 1.45 -4.06 14.34
CA ALA A 99 1.69 -4.69 13.05
C ALA A 99 0.47 -5.51 12.62
N PHE A 100 0.17 -5.48 11.32
CA PHE A 100 -0.92 -6.27 10.73
C PHE A 100 -0.35 -7.20 9.68
N ARG A 101 -0.65 -8.48 9.81
CA ARG A 101 -0.35 -9.50 8.81
C ARG A 101 -1.64 -10.19 8.40
N ALA A 102 -2.04 -10.04 7.14
CA ALA A 102 -3.18 -10.74 6.58
C ALA A 102 -2.73 -11.69 5.48
N GLU A 103 -3.03 -12.97 5.65
CA GLU A 103 -2.80 -14.05 4.68
C GLU A 103 -4.14 -14.53 4.12
N GLY A 104 -4.14 -14.92 2.85
CA GLY A 104 -5.35 -15.27 2.11
C GLY A 104 -6.15 -14.07 1.60
N ARG A 105 -7.29 -14.35 0.96
CA ARG A 105 -8.11 -13.35 0.27
C ARG A 105 -9.06 -12.65 1.22
N LEU A 106 -8.85 -11.36 1.44
CA LEU A 106 -9.79 -10.47 2.12
C LEU A 106 -10.61 -9.65 1.13
N GLY A 107 -11.73 -9.10 1.60
CA GLY A 107 -12.53 -8.12 0.87
C GLY A 107 -11.92 -6.71 0.99
N GLU A 108 -12.76 -5.71 1.26
CA GLU A 108 -12.32 -4.37 1.68
C GLU A 108 -11.50 -4.40 2.98
N CYS A 109 -10.34 -3.75 2.97
CA CYS A 109 -9.49 -3.53 4.12
C CYS A 109 -9.25 -2.03 4.35
N ARG A 110 -9.76 -1.50 5.47
CA ARG A 110 -9.44 -0.15 5.95
C ARG A 110 -8.66 -0.22 7.25
N ILE A 111 -7.41 0.25 7.25
CA ILE A 111 -6.52 0.20 8.42
C ILE A 111 -5.98 1.58 8.71
N LYS A 112 -6.14 2.03 9.96
CA LYS A 112 -5.47 3.19 10.54
C LYS A 112 -4.51 2.72 11.62
N ALA A 113 -3.23 3.06 11.48
CA ALA A 113 -2.20 2.69 12.44
C ALA A 113 -1.36 3.92 12.83
N GLY A 114 -1.06 4.11 14.11
CA GLY A 114 -0.06 5.09 14.53
C GLY A 114 1.33 4.67 14.08
N ALA A 115 1.74 3.44 14.42
CA ALA A 115 2.90 2.81 13.82
C ALA A 115 2.80 1.28 13.77
N GLY A 116 3.60 0.67 12.90
CA GLY A 116 3.69 -0.78 12.73
C GLY A 116 3.64 -1.16 11.26
N ASP A 117 4.22 -2.32 10.95
CA ASP A 117 4.29 -2.81 9.57
C ASP A 117 2.95 -3.42 9.14
N LEU A 118 2.54 -3.11 7.91
CA LEU A 118 1.31 -3.63 7.31
C LEU A 118 1.69 -4.57 6.17
N HIS A 119 1.32 -5.84 6.28
CA HIS A 119 1.53 -6.86 5.26
C HIS A 119 0.20 -7.51 4.90
N LEU A 120 -0.37 -7.18 3.74
CA LEU A 120 -1.60 -7.79 3.23
C LEU A 120 -1.30 -8.56 1.95
N GLU A 121 -1.73 -9.81 1.93
CA GLU A 121 -1.45 -10.71 0.82
C GLU A 121 -2.39 -10.48 -0.38
N ASP A 122 -3.70 -10.63 -0.19
CA ASP A 122 -4.69 -10.52 -1.26
C ASP A 122 -5.95 -9.82 -0.73
N THR A 123 -6.38 -8.76 -1.41
CA THR A 123 -7.45 -7.88 -0.97
C THR A 123 -8.29 -7.43 -2.16
N ALA A 124 -9.59 -7.19 -1.94
CA ALA A 124 -10.44 -6.60 -2.98
C ALA A 124 -10.11 -5.11 -3.15
N THR A 125 -10.12 -4.34 -2.07
CA THR A 125 -9.77 -2.92 -2.05
C THR A 125 -9.07 -2.57 -0.75
N VAL A 126 -8.21 -1.55 -0.78
CA VAL A 126 -7.46 -1.12 0.41
C VAL A 126 -7.49 0.39 0.62
N ASP A 127 -7.62 0.78 1.88
CA ASP A 127 -7.48 2.15 2.38
C ASP A 127 -6.60 2.09 3.64
N LEU A 128 -5.32 2.43 3.48
CA LEU A 128 -4.30 2.32 4.52
C LEU A 128 -3.76 3.69 4.91
N ASN A 129 -3.82 3.98 6.21
CA ASN A 129 -3.25 5.19 6.78
C ASN A 129 -2.33 4.82 7.94
N THR A 130 -1.03 5.08 7.81
CA THR A 130 -0.06 4.87 8.90
C THR A 130 0.82 6.09 9.11
N SER A 131 1.25 6.35 10.34
CA SER A 131 2.24 7.42 10.55
C SER A 131 3.67 6.89 10.38
N ALA A 132 3.94 5.65 10.78
CA ALA A 132 5.25 5.03 10.63
C ALA A 132 5.17 3.50 10.45
N GLY A 133 5.86 2.95 9.46
CA GLY A 133 5.92 1.50 9.23
C GLY A 133 6.01 1.16 7.75
N ALA A 134 6.57 0.00 7.44
CA ALA A 134 6.60 -0.51 6.08
C ALA A 134 5.22 -1.04 5.67
N ILE A 135 4.83 -0.78 4.42
CA ILE A 135 3.59 -1.29 3.84
C ILE A 135 3.96 -2.22 2.69
N THR A 136 3.48 -3.45 2.74
CA THR A 136 3.62 -4.43 1.66
C THR A 136 2.25 -4.98 1.30
N LEU A 137 1.86 -4.76 0.04
CA LEU A 137 0.64 -5.31 -0.56
C LEU A 137 1.03 -6.19 -1.73
N ARG A 138 0.67 -7.48 -1.66
CA ARG A 138 1.01 -8.43 -2.74
C ARG A 138 0.02 -8.31 -3.91
N ARG A 139 -1.29 -8.37 -3.65
CA ARG A 139 -2.33 -8.19 -4.68
C ARG A 139 -3.49 -7.36 -4.17
N VAL A 140 -3.93 -6.40 -4.98
CA VAL A 140 -5.18 -5.65 -4.79
C VAL A 140 -6.01 -5.79 -6.07
N ALA A 141 -7.18 -6.43 -5.98
CA ALA A 141 -8.04 -6.71 -7.13
C ALA A 141 -8.82 -5.49 -7.65
N GLY A 142 -8.89 -4.44 -6.85
CA GLY A 142 -9.53 -3.17 -7.18
C GLY A 142 -8.61 -2.01 -6.84
N ASN A 143 -9.15 -1.01 -6.16
CA ASN A 143 -8.44 0.23 -5.89
C ASN A 143 -7.61 0.16 -4.60
N ALA A 144 -6.46 0.84 -4.63
CA ALA A 144 -5.56 0.99 -3.49
C ALA A 144 -5.34 2.47 -3.15
N GLU A 145 -5.70 2.87 -1.93
CA GLU A 145 -5.32 4.16 -1.34
C GLU A 145 -4.36 3.91 -0.16
N VAL A 146 -3.15 4.48 -0.24
CA VAL A 146 -2.10 4.29 0.76
C VAL A 146 -1.53 5.65 1.15
N SER A 147 -1.54 5.94 2.45
CA SER A 147 -0.93 7.13 3.03
C SER A 147 -0.01 6.75 4.18
N THR A 148 1.27 7.09 4.06
CA THR A 148 2.26 6.88 5.13
C THR A 148 3.09 8.13 5.42
N GLY A 149 3.40 8.35 6.70
CA GLY A 149 4.33 9.39 7.13
C GLY A 149 5.79 9.00 6.92
N THR A 150 6.16 7.79 7.35
CA THR A 150 7.51 7.25 7.23
C THR A 150 7.45 5.75 6.99
N GLY A 151 8.19 5.28 5.99
CA GLY A 151 8.37 3.86 5.73
C GLY A 151 8.42 3.55 4.24
N ARG A 152 8.85 2.33 3.93
CA ARG A 152 8.85 1.83 2.55
C ARG A 152 7.45 1.38 2.17
N VAL A 153 7.00 1.75 0.98
CA VAL A 153 5.75 1.24 0.39
C VAL A 153 6.09 0.30 -0.76
N ARG A 154 5.52 -0.90 -0.73
CA ARG A 154 5.69 -1.92 -1.76
C ARG A 154 4.32 -2.43 -2.21
N LEU A 155 3.90 -2.06 -3.42
CA LEU A 155 2.68 -2.55 -4.05
C LEU A 155 3.06 -3.47 -5.21
N GLN A 156 2.88 -4.78 -5.09
CA GLN A 156 3.33 -5.70 -6.14
C GLN A 156 2.39 -5.76 -7.34
N HIS A 157 1.07 -5.82 -7.12
CA HIS A 157 0.10 -5.89 -8.20
C HIS A 157 -1.22 -5.21 -7.82
N VAL A 158 -1.68 -4.30 -8.68
CA VAL A 158 -2.96 -3.61 -8.52
C VAL A 158 -3.76 -3.69 -9.83
N ASP A 159 -4.90 -4.36 -9.78
CA ASP A 159 -5.82 -4.53 -10.92
C ASP A 159 -6.72 -3.30 -11.16
N GLY A 160 -6.76 -2.35 -10.22
CA GLY A 160 -7.48 -1.08 -10.35
C GLY A 160 -6.56 0.14 -10.32
N THR A 161 -7.07 1.25 -9.77
CA THR A 161 -6.30 2.48 -9.58
C THR A 161 -5.48 2.44 -8.29
N ALA A 162 -4.33 3.09 -8.26
CA ALA A 162 -3.50 3.22 -7.06
C ALA A 162 -3.17 4.68 -6.75
N THR A 163 -3.44 5.11 -5.52
CA THR A 163 -3.01 6.41 -4.98
C THR A 163 -2.09 6.19 -3.78
N VAL A 164 -0.84 6.65 -3.88
CA VAL A 164 0.16 6.52 -2.81
C VAL A 164 0.65 7.90 -2.39
N LYS A 165 0.59 8.18 -1.09
CA LYS A 165 1.18 9.37 -0.46
C LYS A 165 2.22 8.91 0.56
N ASN A 166 3.48 9.24 0.34
CA ASN A 166 4.57 8.89 1.25
C ASN A 166 5.37 10.14 1.61
N SER A 167 5.47 10.49 2.88
CA SER A 167 6.30 11.66 3.24
C SER A 167 7.79 11.30 3.24
N ASN A 168 8.17 10.12 3.76
CA ASN A 168 9.56 9.70 3.84
C ASN A 168 9.70 8.19 3.60
N GLY A 169 10.46 7.83 2.57
CA GLY A 169 10.79 6.45 2.23
C GLY A 169 10.47 6.12 0.78
N ASP A 170 11.06 5.02 0.32
CA ASP A 170 10.93 4.62 -1.08
C ASP A 170 9.54 4.04 -1.35
N THR A 171 9.05 4.30 -2.55
CA THR A 171 7.81 3.73 -3.06
C THR A 171 8.13 2.87 -4.26
N TRP A 172 7.81 1.59 -4.17
CA TRP A 172 7.89 0.65 -5.29
C TRP A 172 6.50 0.15 -5.64
N VAL A 173 6.18 0.19 -6.93
CA VAL A 173 4.98 -0.37 -7.52
C VAL A 173 5.41 -1.35 -8.62
N GLY A 174 5.02 -2.62 -8.52
CA GLY A 174 5.32 -3.62 -9.54
C GLY A 174 4.46 -3.38 -10.78
N THR A 175 3.22 -3.89 -10.76
CA THR A 175 2.28 -3.69 -11.88
C THR A 175 1.03 -2.97 -11.41
N VAL A 176 0.60 -1.98 -12.18
CA VAL A 176 -0.69 -1.31 -12.03
C VAL A 176 -1.40 -1.23 -13.37
N THR A 177 -2.66 -1.65 -13.40
CA THR A 177 -3.43 -1.72 -14.65
C THR A 177 -4.35 -0.52 -14.87
N GLY A 178 -4.79 0.14 -13.80
CA GLY A 178 -5.48 1.43 -13.83
C GLY A 178 -4.55 2.61 -13.54
N ASP A 179 -5.13 3.79 -13.31
CA ASP A 179 -4.39 5.02 -13.10
C ASP A 179 -3.54 4.96 -11.81
N LEU A 180 -2.30 5.43 -11.91
CA LEU A 180 -1.35 5.52 -10.81
C LEU A 180 -1.08 6.97 -10.43
N ARG A 181 -1.30 7.31 -9.16
CA ARG A 181 -0.90 8.59 -8.59
C ARG A 181 0.03 8.39 -7.39
N VAL A 182 1.28 8.79 -7.52
CA VAL A 182 2.27 8.74 -6.42
C VAL A 182 2.72 10.15 -6.06
N LYS A 183 2.61 10.50 -4.78
CA LYS A 183 3.15 11.72 -4.21
C LYS A 183 4.09 11.38 -3.07
N ALA A 184 5.38 11.52 -3.32
CA ALA A 184 6.42 11.43 -2.31
C ALA A 184 6.89 12.83 -1.88
N ALA A 185 7.46 12.98 -0.68
CA ALA A 185 8.26 14.16 -0.35
C ALA A 185 9.75 13.83 -0.40
N ASN A 186 10.20 12.79 0.33
CA ASN A 186 11.59 12.33 0.31
C ASN A 186 11.64 10.82 0.08
N GLY A 187 12.24 10.41 -1.04
CA GLY A 187 12.39 9.00 -1.39
C GLY A 187 12.18 8.76 -2.88
N ASP A 188 12.71 7.62 -3.33
CA ASP A 188 12.62 7.24 -4.73
C ASP A 188 11.25 6.64 -5.04
N ILE A 189 10.79 6.86 -6.27
CA ILE A 189 9.57 6.25 -6.81
C ILE A 189 10.00 5.33 -7.94
N THR A 190 9.76 4.03 -7.79
CA THR A 190 9.98 3.04 -8.85
C THR A 190 8.64 2.40 -9.22
N VAL A 191 8.35 2.36 -10.51
CA VAL A 191 7.19 1.66 -11.07
C VAL A 191 7.71 0.71 -12.14
N ASP A 192 7.52 -0.60 -11.97
CA ASP A 192 8.07 -1.56 -12.94
C ASP A 192 7.24 -1.55 -14.24
N SER A 193 5.90 -1.60 -14.14
CA SER A 193 5.00 -1.58 -15.31
C SER A 193 3.68 -0.85 -15.03
N ALA A 194 3.33 0.10 -15.90
CA ALA A 194 2.08 0.85 -15.85
C ALA A 194 1.32 0.80 -17.18
N HIS A 195 0.05 0.39 -17.12
CA HIS A 195 -0.79 0.16 -18.31
C HIS A 195 -1.82 1.28 -18.58
N ALA A 196 -1.81 2.33 -17.77
CA ALA A 196 -2.68 3.50 -17.87
C ALA A 196 -1.91 4.76 -17.42
N ASP A 197 -2.64 5.82 -17.09
CA ASP A 197 -2.04 7.11 -16.76
C ASP A 197 -1.18 7.04 -15.48
N VAL A 198 -0.03 7.70 -15.50
CA VAL A 198 0.88 7.80 -14.36
C VAL A 198 1.13 9.25 -14.02
N THR A 199 0.83 9.63 -12.78
CA THR A 199 1.26 10.90 -12.19
C THR A 199 2.16 10.61 -11.00
N ALA A 200 3.46 10.87 -11.12
CA ALA A 200 4.42 10.70 -10.02
C ALA A 200 5.08 12.04 -9.69
N THR A 201 5.11 12.40 -8.41
CA THR A 201 5.77 13.62 -7.93
C THR A 201 6.55 13.35 -6.67
N THR A 202 7.81 13.74 -6.63
CA THR A 202 8.64 13.77 -5.42
C THR A 202 9.29 15.13 -5.26
N ALA A 203 9.65 15.54 -4.02
CA ALA A 203 10.48 16.74 -3.85
C ALA A 203 11.96 16.38 -4.00
N ASN A 204 12.39 15.29 -3.35
CA ASN A 204 13.75 14.77 -3.41
C ASN A 204 13.72 13.27 -3.65
N GLY A 205 14.26 12.83 -4.78
CA GLY A 205 14.33 11.42 -5.15
C GLY A 205 14.30 11.21 -6.66
N VAL A 206 14.76 10.03 -7.06
CA VAL A 206 14.68 9.52 -8.43
C VAL A 206 13.27 9.03 -8.70
N ILE A 207 12.78 9.25 -9.93
CA ILE A 207 11.57 8.60 -10.41
C ILE A 207 11.94 7.71 -11.59
N ARG A 208 11.69 6.41 -11.45
CA ARG A 208 11.93 5.40 -12.49
C ARG A 208 10.63 4.73 -12.87
N ILE A 209 10.26 4.80 -14.15
CA ILE A 209 9.19 4.02 -14.76
C ILE A 209 9.86 3.01 -15.69
N GLY A 210 9.77 1.72 -15.38
CA GLY A 210 10.43 0.64 -16.12
C GLY A 210 9.80 0.39 -17.49
N GLU A 211 8.48 0.23 -17.52
CA GLU A 211 7.69 0.08 -18.75
C GLU A 211 6.39 0.86 -18.62
N THR A 212 6.05 1.59 -19.68
CA THR A 212 4.73 2.16 -19.87
C THR A 212 4.22 1.86 -21.28
N VAL A 213 2.93 1.55 -21.36
CA VAL A 213 2.32 0.98 -22.56
C VAL A 213 1.49 2.03 -23.32
N ARG A 214 0.71 2.85 -22.58
CA ARG A 214 -0.23 3.85 -23.11
C ARG A 214 -0.59 4.91 -22.09
N GLY A 215 -1.26 5.97 -22.54
CA GLY A 215 -1.84 7.01 -21.69
C GLY A 215 -0.91 8.21 -21.53
N THR A 216 -1.05 8.91 -20.42
CA THR A 216 -0.21 10.07 -20.08
C THR A 216 0.67 9.77 -18.88
N VAL A 217 1.97 10.03 -19.01
CA VAL A 217 2.98 9.90 -17.96
C VAL A 217 3.47 11.30 -17.59
N SER A 218 3.08 11.78 -16.41
CA SER A 218 3.49 13.06 -15.85
C SER A 218 4.39 12.86 -14.64
N LEU A 219 5.69 13.13 -14.81
CA LEU A 219 6.71 12.98 -13.77
C LEU A 219 7.28 14.34 -13.36
N LYS A 220 7.39 14.56 -12.05
CA LYS A 220 7.97 15.78 -11.51
C LYS A 220 8.87 15.50 -10.30
N THR A 221 10.10 15.97 -10.34
CA THR A 221 10.99 16.03 -9.16
C THR A 221 11.65 17.39 -9.05
N ALA A 222 11.98 17.87 -7.85
CA ALA A 222 12.81 19.07 -7.71
C ALA A 222 14.30 18.70 -7.77
N PHE A 223 14.67 17.61 -7.10
CA PHE A 223 16.03 17.07 -7.09
C PHE A 223 15.99 15.56 -7.32
N GLY A 224 16.53 15.12 -8.45
CA GLY A 224 16.62 13.72 -8.81
C GLY A 224 16.56 13.49 -10.32
N GLU A 225 17.04 12.31 -10.72
CA GLU A 225 16.93 11.81 -12.08
C GLU A 225 15.50 11.33 -12.37
N LEU A 226 15.09 11.47 -13.63
CA LEU A 226 13.86 10.88 -14.16
C LEU A 226 14.22 9.86 -15.23
N GLU A 227 13.72 8.64 -15.10
CA GLU A 227 13.90 7.59 -16.10
C GLU A 227 12.54 7.02 -16.53
N VAL A 228 12.35 6.95 -17.85
CA VAL A 228 11.11 6.44 -18.46
C VAL A 228 11.44 5.42 -19.55
N GLY A 229 11.06 4.18 -19.31
CA GLY A 229 11.07 3.11 -20.31
C GLY A 229 9.73 3.01 -21.04
N VAL A 230 9.77 3.13 -22.36
CA VAL A 230 8.60 3.03 -23.25
C VAL A 230 8.59 1.68 -23.93
N ARG A 231 7.44 1.01 -23.90
CA ARG A 231 7.28 -0.29 -24.58
C ARG A 231 7.64 -0.19 -26.06
N ALA A 232 8.39 -1.16 -26.56
CA ALA A 232 8.72 -1.24 -27.99
C ALA A 232 7.45 -1.32 -28.85
N GLY A 233 7.37 -0.47 -29.89
CA GLY A 233 6.21 -0.37 -30.77
C GLY A 233 5.17 0.69 -30.36
N THR A 234 5.32 1.34 -29.20
CA THR A 234 4.49 2.47 -28.77
C THR A 234 5.08 3.79 -29.31
N ALA A 235 4.23 4.64 -29.90
CA ALA A 235 4.64 5.97 -30.32
C ALA A 235 4.57 6.94 -29.13
N ALA A 236 5.64 7.70 -28.88
CA ALA A 236 5.74 8.60 -27.73
C ALA A 236 5.84 10.07 -28.14
N LEU A 237 4.94 10.91 -27.61
CA LEU A 237 5.05 12.36 -27.65
C LEU A 237 5.77 12.84 -26.39
N LEU A 238 6.84 13.61 -26.56
CA LEU A 238 7.74 13.99 -25.46
C LEU A 238 7.70 15.50 -25.19
N ASP A 239 7.40 15.86 -23.94
CA ASP A 239 7.56 17.20 -23.36
C ASP A 239 8.45 17.08 -22.12
N VAL A 240 9.76 17.22 -22.33
CA VAL A 240 10.77 16.99 -21.30
C VAL A 240 11.64 18.21 -21.04
N HIS A 241 11.83 18.54 -19.77
CA HIS A 241 12.55 19.74 -19.37
C HIS A 241 13.34 19.51 -18.08
N THR A 242 14.64 19.81 -18.12
CA THR A 242 15.51 19.93 -16.95
C THR A 242 16.08 21.34 -16.88
N GLN A 243 16.12 21.96 -15.69
CA GLN A 243 16.76 23.27 -15.51
C GLN A 243 18.28 23.12 -15.41
N PHE A 244 18.74 22.11 -14.67
CA PHE A 244 20.15 21.78 -14.46
C PHE A 244 20.37 20.28 -14.60
N GLY A 245 20.77 19.86 -15.80
CA GLY A 245 21.05 18.46 -16.14
C GLY A 245 21.01 18.24 -17.65
N HIS A 246 21.01 16.99 -18.08
CA HIS A 246 20.95 16.60 -19.47
C HIS A 246 19.72 15.74 -19.77
N VAL A 247 19.19 15.89 -20.99
CA VAL A 247 18.16 14.99 -21.52
C VAL A 247 18.85 13.99 -22.45
N ARG A 248 18.67 12.70 -22.18
CA ARG A 248 19.09 11.60 -23.05
C ARG A 248 17.85 10.89 -23.57
N ASN A 249 17.63 10.97 -24.88
CA ASN A 249 16.56 10.24 -25.56
C ASN A 249 17.19 9.21 -26.50
N SER A 250 16.83 7.94 -26.31
CA SER A 250 17.27 6.82 -27.15
C SER A 250 16.15 6.20 -27.99
N LEU A 251 14.96 6.81 -28.00
CA LEU A 251 13.86 6.41 -28.86
C LEU A 251 14.16 6.75 -30.33
N GLN A 252 13.71 5.89 -31.25
CA GLN A 252 13.79 6.18 -32.68
C GLN A 252 12.78 7.27 -33.05
N ALA A 253 13.26 8.34 -33.70
CA ALA A 253 12.38 9.38 -34.22
C ALA A 253 11.53 8.85 -35.38
N VAL A 254 10.23 9.12 -35.32
CA VAL A 254 9.27 8.82 -36.40
C VAL A 254 8.48 10.09 -36.73
N ASP A 255 8.30 10.41 -38.01
CA ASP A 255 7.69 11.67 -38.47
C ASP A 255 6.17 11.72 -38.26
N ALA A 256 5.51 10.56 -38.15
CA ALA A 256 4.10 10.42 -37.78
C ALA A 256 3.86 9.01 -37.21
N PRO A 257 3.00 8.82 -36.18
CA PRO A 257 2.57 7.50 -35.77
C PRO A 257 1.90 6.82 -36.96
N ALA A 258 2.29 5.58 -37.29
CA ALA A 258 1.54 4.80 -38.26
C ALA A 258 0.10 4.61 -37.73
N PRO A 259 -0.94 5.06 -38.45
CA PRO A 259 -2.30 5.13 -37.92
C PRO A 259 -2.96 3.78 -37.66
N GLU A 260 -2.27 2.66 -37.90
CA GLU A 260 -2.91 1.34 -37.98
C GLU A 260 -2.53 0.31 -36.92
N GLN A 261 -1.67 0.56 -35.91
CA GLN A 261 -1.36 -0.53 -34.95
C GLN A 261 -0.72 -0.20 -33.59
N GLY A 262 -0.45 1.05 -33.23
CA GLY A 262 0.29 1.37 -32.00
C GLY A 262 -0.53 2.11 -30.95
N GLU A 263 -0.42 1.68 -29.69
CA GLU A 263 -0.79 2.56 -28.58
C GLU A 263 0.11 3.82 -28.60
N THR A 264 -0.46 4.97 -28.27
CA THR A 264 0.29 6.25 -28.18
C THR A 264 0.42 6.64 -26.71
N ILE A 265 1.55 7.24 -26.36
CA ILE A 265 1.84 7.72 -25.03
C ILE A 265 2.32 9.17 -25.03
N GLU A 266 1.84 9.96 -24.08
CA GLU A 266 2.31 11.33 -23.83
C GLU A 266 3.18 11.37 -22.58
N ILE A 267 4.41 11.86 -22.69
CA ILE A 267 5.37 11.89 -21.59
C ILE A 267 5.71 13.35 -21.27
N HIS A 268 5.30 13.78 -20.08
CA HIS A 268 5.67 15.06 -19.48
C HIS A 268 6.64 14.82 -18.33
N ALA A 269 7.94 15.09 -18.53
CA ALA A 269 8.95 14.86 -17.49
C ALA A 269 9.66 16.19 -17.13
N ARG A 270 9.58 16.59 -15.86
CA ARG A 270 10.17 17.85 -15.39
C ARG A 270 11.02 17.66 -14.14
N THR A 271 12.29 18.05 -14.21
CA THR A 271 13.18 18.14 -13.06
C THR A 271 13.86 19.50 -12.97
N SER A 272 14.09 20.00 -11.76
CA SER A 272 14.93 21.20 -11.58
C SER A 272 16.40 20.85 -11.59
N PHE A 273 16.80 19.78 -10.89
CA PHE A 273 18.17 19.30 -10.83
C PHE A 273 18.22 17.79 -11.05
N GLY A 274 18.81 17.37 -12.16
CA GLY A 274 18.96 15.96 -12.51
C GLY A 274 18.83 15.73 -14.01
N ASP A 275 19.26 14.54 -14.42
CA ASP A 275 19.14 14.09 -15.79
C ASP A 275 17.73 13.54 -16.06
N ILE A 276 17.34 13.54 -17.34
CA ILE A 276 16.14 12.86 -17.82
C ILE A 276 16.58 11.83 -18.86
N ILE A 277 16.24 10.56 -18.62
CA ILE A 277 16.59 9.44 -19.48
C ILE A 277 15.30 8.82 -20.03
N ILE A 278 15.23 8.69 -21.35
CA ILE A 278 14.12 8.06 -22.05
C ILE A 278 14.69 6.96 -22.94
N HIS A 279 14.15 5.75 -22.78
CA HIS A 279 14.61 4.57 -23.49
C HIS A 279 13.48 3.60 -23.82
N HIS A 280 13.76 2.61 -24.66
CA HIS A 280 12.87 1.46 -24.81
C HIS A 280 13.07 0.50 -23.64
N SER A 281 11.97 0.01 -23.07
CA SER A 281 11.97 -1.01 -22.00
C SER A 281 12.52 -2.35 -22.48
#